data_AF-A0A8T3S7W1-F1
#
_entry.id   AF-A0A8T3S7W1-F1
#
_cell.length_a   1.000
_cell.length_b   1.000
_cell.length_c   1.000
_cell.angle_alpha   90.00
_cell.angle_beta   90.00
_cell.angle_gamma   90.00
#
_symmetry.space_group_name_H-M   'P 1'
#
loop_
_entity.id
_entity.type
_entity.pdbx_description
1 polymer ?
#
loop_
_entity_poly.entity_id
_entity_poly.type
_entity_poly.pdbx_seq_one_letter_code
_entity_poly.pdbx_strand_id
1 'polypeptide(L)' 'MTLLKYLIIPAIIIIVGAVYWFLSYEAAGTAMIIIFGIAMALMGWILVPTFGDVGPTAPVDPEWHERTP' A
#
# COMPACT_ATOMS: atom_id res chain seq x y z
N MET A 1 1.46 -12.11 5.59
CA MET A 1 2.56 -11.24 5.11
C MET A 1 2.61 -9.99 5.96
N THR A 2 3.78 -9.50 6.40
CA THR A 2 3.87 -8.33 7.28
C THR A 2 3.54 -7.04 6.52
N LEU A 3 2.68 -6.17 7.07
CA LEU A 3 2.30 -4.86 6.53
C LEU A 3 3.51 -4.06 6.02
N LEU A 4 4.64 -4.17 6.72
CA LEU A 4 5.91 -3.57 6.37
C LEU A 4 6.33 -3.85 4.91
N LYS A 5 6.12 -5.07 4.39
CA LYS A 5 6.50 -5.43 3.03
C LYS A 5 5.69 -4.66 1.97
N TYR A 6 4.43 -4.36 2.26
CA TYR A 6 3.55 -3.61 1.36
C TYR A 6 3.82 -2.10 1.39
N LEU A 7 4.43 -1.59 2.47
CA LEU A 7 4.79 -0.17 2.58
C LEU A 7 6.14 0.17 1.93
N ILE A 8 6.93 -0.82 1.49
CA ILE A 8 8.23 -0.60 0.84
C ILE A 8 8.08 0.19 -0.46
N ILE A 9 7.16 -0.21 -1.33
CA ILE A 9 6.94 0.45 -2.62
C ILE A 9 6.53 1.93 -2.44
N PRO A 10 5.50 2.27 -1.65
CA PRO A 10 5.14 3.67 -1.45
C PRO A 10 6.25 4.48 -0.78
N ALA A 11 7.02 3.88 0.14
CA ALA A 11 8.18 4.56 0.72
C ALA A 11 9.25 4.90 -0.34
N ILE A 12 9.55 3.98 -1.25
CA ILE A 12 10.48 4.23 -2.37
C ILE A 12 9.96 5.36 -3.27
N ILE A 13 8.66 5.37 -3.58
CA ILE A 13 8.05 6.44 -4.40
C ILE A 13 8.20 7.81 -3.74
N ILE A 14 7.99 7.90 -2.42
CA ILE A 14 8.18 9.14 -1.66
C ILE A 14 9.65 9.59 -1.71
N ILE A 15 10.60 8.66 -1.57
CA ILE A 15 12.03 8.94 -1.72
C ILE A 15 12.35 9.46 -3.13
N VAL A 16 11.77 8.85 -4.16
CA VAL A 16 11.92 9.32 -5.55
C VAL A 16 11.38 10.74 -5.72
N GLY A 17 10.23 11.07 -5.13
CA GLY A 17 9.68 12.42 -5.14
C GLY A 17 10.61 13.44 -4.45
N ALA A 18 11.21 13.06 -3.33
CA ALA A 18 12.19 13.89 -2.65
C ALA A 18 13.45 14.13 -3.50
N VAL A 19 13.99 13.08 -4.12
CA VAL A 19 15.15 13.19 -5.03
C VAL A 19 14.79 14.03 -6.25
N TYR A 20 13.61 13.81 -6.84
CA TYR A 20 13.13 14.57 -8.00
C TYR A 20 13.09 16.07 -7.72
N TRP A 21 12.59 16.48 -6.55
CA TRP A 21 12.58 17.89 -6.14
C TRP A 21 13.97 18.54 -6.21
N PHE A 22 15.00 17.87 -5.68
CA PHE A 22 16.37 18.41 -5.67
C PHE A 22 17.04 18.43 -7.06
N LEU A 23 16.52 17.65 -8.02
CA LEU A 23 17.04 17.59 -9.37
C LEU A 23 16.31 18.54 -10.32
N SER A 24 14.99 18.67 -10.19
CA SER A 24 14.14 19.40 -11.13
C SER A 24 13.69 20.77 -10.63
N TYR A 25 13.58 20.96 -9.30
CA TYR A 25 12.91 22.11 -8.66
C TYR A 25 11.51 22.39 -9.22
N GLU A 26 10.84 21.35 -9.73
CA GLU A 26 9.53 21.45 -10.35
C GLU A 26 8.46 21.01 -9.35
N ALA A 27 7.56 21.92 -9.01
CA ALA A 27 6.64 21.75 -7.89
C ALA A 27 5.47 20.80 -8.19
N ALA A 28 4.89 20.83 -9.39
CA ALA A 28 3.68 20.08 -9.71
C ALA A 28 3.95 18.57 -9.83
N GLY A 29 5.01 18.19 -10.53
CA GLY A 29 5.49 16.80 -10.65
C GLY A 29 5.99 16.27 -9.32
N THR A 30 6.70 17.07 -8.51
CA THR A 30 7.08 16.67 -7.15
C THR A 30 5.85 16.37 -6.31
N ALA A 31 4.88 17.31 -6.28
CA ALA A 31 3.65 17.13 -5.53
C ALA A 31 2.88 15.88 -5.99
N MET A 32 2.78 15.66 -7.31
CA MET A 32 2.14 14.49 -7.88
C MET A 32 2.78 13.18 -7.41
N ILE A 33 4.11 13.07 -7.45
CA ILE A 33 4.83 11.85 -7.02
C ILE A 33 4.61 11.59 -5.52
N ILE A 34 4.72 12.63 -4.69
CA ILE A 34 4.55 12.50 -3.24
C ILE A 34 3.11 12.10 -2.89
N ILE A 35 2.12 12.78 -3.47
CA ILE A 35 0.69 12.46 -3.25
C ILE A 35 0.40 11.02 -3.67
N PHE A 36 0.94 10.59 -4.81
CA PHE A 36 0.77 9.21 -5.29
C PHE A 36 1.37 8.18 -4.31
N GLY A 37 2.58 8.41 -3.81
CA GLY A 37 3.20 7.56 -2.79
C GLY A 37 2.40 7.48 -1.50
N ILE A 38 1.86 8.61 -1.02
CA ILE A 38 0.99 8.66 0.17
C ILE A 38 -0.30 7.89 -0.07
N ALA A 39 -0.96 8.09 -1.22
CA ALA A 39 -2.19 7.38 -1.57
C ALA A 39 -1.97 5.87 -1.58
N MET A 40 -0.86 5.40 -2.16
CA MET A 40 -0.50 3.98 -2.13
C MET A 40 -0.26 3.44 -0.71
N ALA A 41 0.41 4.21 0.15
CA ALA A 41 0.61 3.82 1.55
C ALA A 41 -0.72 3.68 2.30
N LEU A 42 -1.65 4.62 2.11
CA LEU A 42 -3.00 4.58 2.70
C LEU A 42 -3.79 3.38 2.20
N MET A 43 -3.76 3.11 0.90
CA MET A 43 -4.42 1.93 0.31
C MET A 43 -3.86 0.64 0.90
N GLY A 44 -2.54 0.52 1.01
CA GLY A 44 -1.90 -0.64 1.65
C GLY A 44 -2.30 -0.79 3.12
N TRP A 45 -2.34 0.30 3.87
CA TRP A 45 -2.76 0.28 5.28
C TRP A 45 -4.19 -0.24 5.48
N ILE A 46 -5.11 0.17 4.61
CA ILE A 46 -6.53 -0.20 4.70
C ILE A 46 -6.78 -1.61 4.17
N LEU A 47 -6.16 -1.98 3.05
CA LEU A 47 -6.48 -3.23 2.34
C LEU A 47 -5.65 -4.44 2.79
N VAL A 48 -4.41 -4.26 3.25
CA VAL A 48 -3.58 -5.40 3.68
C VAL A 48 -4.23 -6.20 4.81
N PRO A 49 -4.86 -5.57 5.83
CA PRO A 49 -5.63 -6.31 6.82
C PRO A 49 -6.75 -7.15 6.21
N THR A 50 -7.37 -6.73 5.10
CA THR A 50 -8.51 -7.46 4.50
C THR A 50 -8.11 -8.60 3.57
N PHE A 51 -6.82 -8.81 3.29
CA PHE A 51 -6.37 -9.86 2.36
C PHE A 51 -6.67 -11.29 2.84
N GLY A 52 -6.83 -11.50 4.14
CA GLY A 52 -7.29 -12.77 4.71
C GLY A 52 -8.80 -12.84 4.96
N ASP A 53 -9.56 -11.79 4.62
CA ASP A 53 -11.01 -11.67 4.88
C ASP A 53 -11.84 -11.96 3.62
N VAL A 54 -11.35 -12.88 2.80
CA VAL A 54 -12.12 -13.42 1.69
C VAL A 54 -12.95 -14.57 2.22
N GLY A 55 -14.24 -14.62 1.86
CA GLY A 55 -15.12 -15.73 2.19
C GLY A 55 -14.62 -17.06 1.61
N PRO A 56 -15.34 -18.17 1.85
CA PRO A 56 -14.97 -19.48 1.34
C PRO A 56 -14.69 -19.41 -0.17
N THR A 57 -13.48 -19.78 -0.58
CA THR A 57 -13.13 -19.79 -2.01
C THR A 57 -13.75 -20.98 -2.75
N ALA A 58 -14.28 -21.93 -1.98
CA ALA A 58 -15.10 -23.06 -2.41
C ALA A 58 -16.33 -23.21 -1.51
N PRO A 59 -17.42 -23.88 -1.96
CA PRO A 59 -18.64 -24.09 -1.17
C PRO A 59 -18.41 -24.78 0.19
N VAL A 60 -17.33 -25.56 0.29
CA VAL A 60 -16.84 -26.13 1.54
C VAL A 60 -15.32 -25.93 1.53
N ASP A 61 -14.85 -24.93 2.26
CA ASP A 61 -13.42 -24.60 2.38
C ASP A 61 -12.94 -24.98 3.80
N PRO A 62 -12.23 -26.12 3.96
CA PRO A 62 -11.80 -26.60 5.27
C PRO A 62 -10.78 -25.69 5.96
N GLU A 63 -10.07 -24.86 5.20
CA GLU A 63 -9.04 -23.94 5.71
C GLU A 63 -9.63 -22.58 6.10
N TRP A 64 -10.90 -22.34 5.76
CA TRP A 64 -11.59 -21.10 6.06
C TRP A 64 -12.18 -21.11 7.47
N HIS A 65 -11.87 -20.07 8.24
CA HIS A 65 -12.42 -19.86 9.58
C HIS A 65 -12.84 -18.39 9.75
N GLU A 66 -13.91 -18.15 10.51
CA GLU A 66 -14.36 -16.81 10.84
C GLU A 66 -13.29 -16.03 11.62
N ARG A 67 -13.20 -14.72 11.38
CA ARG A 67 -12.33 -13.86 12.18
C ARG A 67 -12.72 -13.94 13.64
N THR A 68 -11.77 -14.35 14.47
CA THR A 68 -11.89 -14.23 15.92
C THR A 68 -11.79 -12.74 16.27
N PRO A 69 -12.71 -12.19 17.09
CA PRO A 69 -12.77 -10.77 17.42
C PRO A 69 -11.54 -10.27 18.18
#